data_AF-A0A3M9ZLI9-F1
#
_entry.id   AF-A0A3M9ZLI9-F1
#
_cell.length_a   1.000
_cell.length_b   1.000
_cell.length_c   1.000
_cell.angle_alpha   90.00
_cell.angle_beta   90.00
_cell.angle_gamma   90.00
#
_symmetry.space_group_name_H-M   'P 1'
#
loop_
_entity.id
_entity.type
_entity.pdbx_description
1 polymer ?
#
loop_
_entity_poly.entity_id
_entity_poly.type
_entity_poly.pdbx_seq_one_letter_code
_entity_poly.pdbx_strand_id
1 'polypeptide(L)'
;MPVSFVLINSEHGSDESVIEALKGALSGEEGVEYEMQGVYGVYDIVLRLSSDDAARLRSIITNKVRRIGRVQSTLTMMVIEEQGS
;
A
#
# COMPACT_ATOMS: atom_id res chain seq x y z
N MET A 1 -12.49 9.45 -7.07
CA MET A 1 -11.85 8.13 -7.26
C MET A 1 -11.06 7.86 -6.00
N PRO A 2 -11.50 6.91 -5.16
CA PRO A 2 -10.87 6.63 -3.88
C PRO A 2 -9.36 6.44 -3.99
N VAL A 3 -8.63 7.09 -3.09
CA VAL A 3 -7.17 6.95 -2.96
C VAL A 3 -6.85 6.58 -1.52
N SER A 4 -5.85 5.73 -1.31
CA SER A 4 -5.31 5.44 0.00
C SER A 4 -3.79 5.46 -0.03
N PHE A 5 -3.20 6.01 1.02
CA PHE A 5 -1.79 5.85 1.32
C PHE A 5 -1.61 4.80 2.42
N VAL A 6 -0.71 3.86 2.20
CA VAL A 6 -0.35 2.82 3.16
C VAL A 6 1.12 3.00 3.48
N LEU A 7 1.41 3.33 4.72
CA LEU A 7 2.76 3.38 5.26
C LEU A 7 3.09 2.02 5.84
N ILE A 8 4.22 1.45 5.49
CA ILE A 8 4.58 0.07 5.81
C ILE A 8 5.94 0.06 6.51
N ASN A 9 5.99 -0.64 7.64
CA ASN A 9 7.24 -1.05 8.28
C ASN A 9 7.53 -2.51 7.93
N SER A 10 8.77 -2.78 7.54
CA SER A 10 9.27 -4.11 7.25
C SER A 10 10.24 -4.58 8.33
N GLU A 11 10.59 -5.87 8.32
CA GLU A 11 11.71 -6.35 9.12
C GLU A 11 13.00 -5.68 8.65
N HIS A 12 13.94 -5.46 9.57
CA HIS A 12 15.18 -4.74 9.30
C HIS A 12 15.92 -5.29 8.07
N GLY A 13 16.12 -4.44 7.05
CA GLY A 13 16.82 -4.79 5.80
C GLY A 13 16.01 -5.64 4.83
N SER A 14 14.68 -5.69 4.95
CA SER A 14 13.80 -6.49 4.08
C SER A 14 12.91 -5.66 3.15
N ASP A 15 13.04 -4.34 3.18
CA ASP A 15 12.29 -3.36 2.39
C ASP A 15 12.29 -3.68 0.88
N GLU A 16 13.44 -3.94 0.26
CA GLU A 16 13.49 -4.32 -1.16
C GLU A 16 12.66 -5.57 -1.46
N SER A 17 12.74 -6.60 -0.61
CA SER A 17 11.98 -7.84 -0.79
C SER A 17 10.48 -7.65 -0.62
N VAL A 18 10.07 -6.77 0.30
CA VAL A 18 8.67 -6.41 0.51
C VAL A 18 8.15 -5.61 -0.68
N ILE A 19 8.95 -4.70 -1.25
CA ILE A 19 8.59 -3.95 -2.46
C ILE A 19 8.33 -4.90 -3.64
N GLU A 20 9.22 -5.85 -3.89
CA GLU A 20 9.04 -6.82 -4.98
C GLU A 20 7.81 -7.72 -4.77
N ALA A 21 7.57 -8.16 -3.52
CA ALA A 21 6.36 -8.91 -3.17
C ALA A 21 5.08 -8.07 -3.37
N LEU A 22 5.11 -6.78 -3.02
CA LEU A 22 4.00 -5.85 -3.23
C LEU A 22 3.70 -5.67 -4.72
N LYS A 23 4.71 -5.45 -5.55
CA LYS A 23 4.56 -5.38 -7.01
C LYS A 23 3.92 -6.66 -7.55
N GLY A 24 4.43 -7.84 -7.16
CA GLY A 24 3.86 -9.12 -7.58
C GLY A 24 2.40 -9.31 -7.16
N ALA A 25 2.05 -8.91 -5.92
CA ALA A 25 0.69 -9.04 -5.40
C ALA A 25 -0.32 -8.08 -6.06
N LEU A 26 0.14 -6.93 -6.55
CA LEU A 26 -0.70 -5.85 -7.09
C LEU A 26 -0.76 -5.84 -8.63
N SER A 27 0.25 -6.37 -9.32
CA SER A 27 0.31 -6.34 -10.80
C SER A 27 -0.83 -7.09 -11.50
N GLY A 28 -1.50 -8.01 -10.79
CA GLY A 28 -2.67 -8.74 -11.29
C GLY A 28 -4.03 -8.13 -10.90
N GLU A 29 -4.05 -6.98 -10.22
CA GLU A 29 -5.29 -6.34 -9.77
C GLU A 29 -5.84 -5.38 -10.85
N GLU A 30 -6.73 -5.89 -11.71
CA GLU A 30 -7.37 -5.07 -12.75
C GLU A 30 -8.18 -3.90 -12.16
N GLY A 31 -7.99 -2.67 -12.63
CA GLY A 31 -8.73 -1.51 -12.09
C GLY A 31 -8.19 -0.99 -10.74
N VAL A 32 -6.95 -1.36 -10.40
CA VAL A 32 -6.21 -0.82 -9.27
C VAL A 32 -4.89 -0.26 -9.78
N GLU A 33 -4.70 1.03 -9.55
CA GLU A 33 -3.43 1.70 -9.81
C GLU A 33 -2.62 1.74 -8.52
N TYR A 34 -1.31 1.55 -8.64
CA TYR A 34 -0.42 1.60 -7.50
C TYR A 34 0.88 2.33 -7.82
N GLU A 35 1.38 3.06 -6.83
CA GLU A 35 2.71 3.65 -6.84
C GLU A 35 3.35 3.40 -5.49
N MET A 36 4.65 3.17 -5.46
CA MET A 36 5.34 2.93 -4.20
C MET A 36 6.79 3.36 -4.22
N GLN A 37 7.28 3.75 -3.05
CA GLN A 37 8.62 4.25 -2.87
C GLN A 37 9.17 3.80 -1.51
N GLY A 38 10.41 3.32 -1.51
CA GLY A 38 11.19 3.17 -0.27
C GLY A 38 11.60 4.56 0.24
N VAL A 39 11.41 4.82 1.53
CA VAL A 39 11.65 6.14 2.13
C VAL A 39 12.58 6.05 3.33
N TYR A 40 13.34 7.12 3.57
CA TYR A 40 14.10 7.29 4.81
C TYR A 40 13.21 7.98 5.84
N GLY A 41 12.74 7.25 6.84
CA GLY A 41 11.85 7.77 7.89
C GLY A 41 11.51 6.74 8.96
N VAL A 42 10.40 6.96 9.68
CA VAL A 42 9.85 6.02 10.67
C VAL A 42 9.12 4.85 10.01
N TYR A 43 8.92 4.91 8.69
CA TYR A 43 8.40 3.85 7.86
C TYR A 43 9.41 3.56 6.75
N ASP A 44 9.40 2.33 6.25
CA ASP A 44 10.32 1.90 5.20
C ASP A 44 9.72 2.14 3.80
N ILE A 45 8.40 2.00 3.65
CA ILE A 45 7.73 2.04 2.33
C ILE A 45 6.45 2.88 2.42
N VAL A 46 6.25 3.72 1.40
CA VAL A 46 4.97 4.39 1.12
C VAL A 46 4.35 3.76 -0.11
N LEU A 47 3.11 3.28 0.02
CA LEU A 47 2.31 2.71 -1.06
C LEU A 47 1.07 3.58 -1.27
N ARG A 48 0.90 4.14 -2.46
CA ARG A 48 -0.34 4.78 -2.92
C ARG A 48 -1.13 3.75 -3.71
N LEU A 49 -2.42 3.63 -3.40
CA LEU A 49 -3.38 2.84 -4.18
C LEU A 49 -4.54 3.74 -4.62
N SER A 50 -5.00 3.57 -5.86
CA SER A 50 -6.26 4.14 -6.34
C SER A 50 -7.10 3.10 -7.06
N SER A 51 -8.43 3.20 -6.90
CA SER A 51 -9.41 2.33 -7.54
C SER A 51 -10.73 3.07 -7.63
N ASP A 52 -11.64 2.58 -8.48
CA ASP A 52 -13.03 3.02 -8.56
C ASP A 52 -13.85 2.61 -7.32
N ASP A 53 -13.40 1.63 -6.55
CA ASP A 53 -14.09 1.12 -5.36
C ASP A 53 -13.23 1.18 -4.07
N ALA A 54 -13.70 1.93 -3.07
CA ALA A 54 -13.06 2.02 -1.76
C ALA A 54 -13.09 0.69 -0.98
N ALA A 55 -14.12 -0.15 -1.17
CA ALA A 55 -14.18 -1.48 -0.55
C ALA A 55 -13.10 -2.39 -1.12
N ARG A 56 -12.83 -2.29 -2.43
CA ARG A 56 -11.73 -2.98 -3.08
C ARG A 56 -10.36 -2.59 -2.51
N LEU A 57 -10.11 -1.30 -2.32
CA LEU A 57 -8.87 -0.83 -1.66
C LEU A 57 -8.71 -1.44 -0.26
N ARG A 58 -9.76 -1.39 0.57
CA ARG A 58 -9.73 -1.99 1.91
C ARG A 58 -9.47 -3.50 1.88
N SER A 59 -10.06 -4.20 0.92
CA SER A 59 -9.85 -5.64 0.72
C SER A 59 -8.41 -5.95 0.34
N ILE A 60 -7.84 -5.24 -0.63
CA ILE A 60 -6.45 -5.43 -1.07
C ILE A 60 -5.48 -5.18 0.09
N ILE A 61 -5.68 -4.09 0.82
CA ILE A 61 -4.83 -3.76 1.97
C ILE A 61 -4.88 -4.87 3.03
N THR A 62 -6.09 -5.35 3.34
CA THR A 62 -6.29 -6.34 4.42
C THR A 62 -5.83 -7.75 4.02
N ASN A 63 -6.13 -8.16 2.78
CA ASN A 63 -5.97 -9.53 2.34
C ASN A 63 -4.68 -9.79 1.55
N LYS A 64 -4.05 -8.73 1.04
CA LYS A 64 -2.79 -8.84 0.26
C LYS A 64 -1.66 -8.11 0.97
N VAL A 65 -1.73 -6.78 1.09
CA VAL A 65 -0.63 -5.95 1.62
C VAL A 65 -0.21 -6.40 3.02
N ARG A 66 -1.16 -6.52 3.95
CA ARG A 66 -0.88 -6.94 5.34
C ARG A 66 -0.46 -8.40 5.50
N ARG A 67 -0.59 -9.22 4.45
CA ARG A 67 -0.21 -10.64 4.46
C ARG A 67 1.14 -10.90 3.82
N ILE A 68 1.78 -9.88 3.24
CA ILE A 68 3.12 -10.03 2.70
C ILE A 68 4.09 -10.33 3.85
N GLY A 69 4.90 -11.38 3.67
CA GLY A 69 5.90 -11.77 4.65
C GLY A 69 6.86 -10.61 4.94
N ARG A 70 7.31 -10.51 6.19
CA ARG A 70 8.19 -9.45 6.69
C ARG A 70 7.57 -8.06 6.79
N VAL A 71 6.28 -7.89 6.47
CA VAL A 71 5.53 -6.70 6.88
C VAL A 71 5.28 -6.79 8.38
N GLN A 72 5.82 -5.84 9.15
CA GLN A 72 5.63 -5.78 10.60
C GLN A 72 4.39 -5.01 10.99
N SER A 73 4.16 -3.85 10.35
CA SER A 73 2.99 -3.03 10.62
C SER A 73 2.63 -2.18 9.40
N THR A 74 1.37 -1.74 9.37
CA THR A 74 0.86 -0.84 8.34
C THR A 74 0.01 0.24 8.97
N LEU A 75 0.16 1.49 8.53
CA LEU A 75 -0.81 2.57 8.77
C LEU A 75 -1.50 2.91 7.45
N THR A 76 -2.84 2.88 7.43
CA THR A 76 -3.63 3.21 6.23
C THR A 76 -4.32 4.55 6.42
N MET A 77 -4.10 5.45 5.47
CA MET A 77 -4.72 6.78 5.40
C MET A 77 -5.59 6.83 4.14
N MET A 78 -6.91 6.77 4.32
CA MET A 78 -7.86 7.00 3.22
C MET A 78 -7.92 8.50 2.93
N VAL A 79 -7.79 8.89 1.67
CA VAL A 79 -7.92 10.30 1.27
C VAL A 79 -9.39 10.72 1.38
N ILE A 80 -9.62 11.88 2.00
CA ILE A 80 -10.93 12.51 2.09
C ILE A 80 -11.10 13.36 0.82
N GLU A 81 -12.07 13.02 -0.03
CA GLU A 81 -12.27 13.69 -1.34
C GLU A 81 -12.64 15.19 -1.18
N GLU A 82 -13.22 15.59 -0.05
CA GLU A 82 -13.67 16.98 0.20
C GLU A 82 -12.54 18.00 0.49
N GLN A 83 -11.32 17.55 0.79
CA GLN A 83 -10.20 18.46 1.13
C GLN A 83 -9.36 18.89 -0.09
N GLY A 84 -9.80 18.52 -1.31
CA GLY A 84 -9.11 18.80 -2.58
C GLY A 84 -9.84 19.81 -3.49
N SER A 85 -10.66 20.70 -2.94
CA SER A 85 -11.21 21.88 -3.65
C SER A 85 -10.53 23.17 -3.20
#